data_AF-A0A292PYM2-F1
#
_entry.id   AF-A0A292PYM2-F1
#
_cell.length_a   1.000
_cell.length_b   1.000
_cell.length_c   1.000
_cell.angle_alpha   90.00
_cell.angle_beta   90.00
_cell.angle_gamma   90.00
#
_symmetry.space_group_name_H-M   'P 1'
#
loop_
_entity.id
_entity.type
_entity.pdbx_description
1 polymer ?
#
loop_
_entity_poly.entity_id
_entity_poly.type
_entity_poly.pdbx_seq_one_letter_code
_entity_poly.pdbx_strand_id
1 'polypeptide(L)' 'QAIKNGEEALGATPQAHPNRGGIQNTLGGMLFVRFEQLRARNDLQKGIERSENALATAPPDHSDLAAIYKNLENMLRT' A
#
# COMPACT_ATOMS: atom_id res chain seq x y z
N GLN A 1 -3.40 7.69 13.57
CA GLN A 1 -4.74 7.82 12.97
C GLN A 1 -4.77 7.44 11.49
N ALA A 2 -3.87 7.95 10.64
CA ALA A 2 -3.92 7.74 9.19
C ALA A 2 -3.95 6.26 8.73
N ILE A 3 -3.05 5.41 9.26
CA ILE A 3 -3.06 3.96 8.96
C ILE A 3 -4.38 3.30 9.37
N LYS A 4 -4.91 3.65 10.55
CA LYS A 4 -6.19 3.10 11.03
C LYS A 4 -7.34 3.47 10.10
N ASN A 5 -7.45 4.75 9.74
CA ASN A 5 -8.49 5.23 8.83
C ASN A 5 -8.37 4.58 7.44
N GLY A 6 -7.13 4.36 6.96
CA GLY A 6 -6.89 3.66 5.70
C GLY A 6 -7.35 2.20 5.75
N GLU A 7 -7.08 1.48 6.85
CA GLU A 7 -7.54 0.09 7.03
C GLU A 7 -9.07 0.01 7.13
N GLU A 8 -9.72 0.98 7.79
CA GLU A 8 -11.19 1.09 7.84
C GLU A 8 -11.77 1.36 6.44
N ALA A 9 -11.18 2.28 5.67
CA ALA A 9 -11.56 2.54 4.29
C ALA A 9 -11.39 1.31 3.39
N LEU A 10 -10.28 0.57 3.57
CA LEU A 10 -10.04 -0.68 2.87
C LEU A 10 -11.08 -1.74 3.25
N GLY A 11 -11.46 -1.85 4.52
CA GLY A 11 -12.50 -2.77 4.98
C GLY A 11 -13.89 -2.43 4.42
N ALA A 12 -14.20 -1.14 4.26
CA ALA A 12 -15.49 -0.67 3.75
C ALA A 12 -15.61 -0.73 2.20
N THR A 13 -14.49 -0.84 1.49
CA THR A 13 -14.46 -0.83 0.02
C THR A 13 -14.61 -2.26 -0.52
N PRO A 14 -15.54 -2.57 -1.44
CA PRO A 14 -15.65 -3.91 -2.05
C PRO A 14 -14.39 -4.32 -2.82
N GLN A 15 -14.12 -5.63 -2.91
CA GLN A 15 -12.91 -6.17 -3.56
C GLN A 15 -12.79 -5.75 -5.04
N ALA A 16 -13.91 -5.70 -5.77
CA ALA A 16 -13.96 -5.33 -7.19
C ALA A 16 -13.99 -3.82 -7.46
N HIS A 17 -13.91 -2.98 -6.41
CA HIS A 17 -14.01 -1.54 -6.57
C HIS A 17 -12.72 -0.97 -7.18
N PRO A 18 -12.79 -0.10 -8.22
CA PRO A 18 -11.62 0.39 -8.94
C PRO A 18 -10.62 1.13 -8.04
N ASN A 19 -11.10 1.88 -7.04
CA ASN A 19 -10.23 2.65 -6.14
C ASN A 19 -9.56 1.80 -5.04
N ARG A 20 -9.88 0.50 -4.93
CA ARG A 20 -9.33 -0.35 -3.85
C ARG A 20 -7.80 -0.43 -3.92
N GLY A 21 -7.24 -0.54 -5.13
CA GLY A 21 -5.79 -0.57 -5.33
C GLY A 21 -5.11 0.71 -4.86
N GLY A 22 -5.70 1.88 -5.12
CA GLY A 22 -5.17 3.17 -4.65
C GLY A 22 -5.16 3.30 -3.11
N ILE A 23 -6.19 2.77 -2.44
CA ILE A 23 -6.25 2.70 -0.97
C ILE A 23 -5.13 1.79 -0.44
N GLN A 24 -4.95 0.62 -1.06
CA GLN A 24 -3.89 -0.33 -0.69
C GLN A 24 -2.48 0.26 -0.88
N ASN A 25 -2.21 0.94 -2.00
CA ASN A 25 -0.93 1.60 -2.23
C ASN A 25 -0.65 2.69 -1.18
N THR A 26 -1.66 3.50 -0.87
CA THR A 26 -1.56 4.56 0.14
C THR A 26 -1.26 3.99 1.53
N LEU A 27 -1.93 2.89 1.90
CA LEU A 27 -1.62 2.15 3.12
C LEU A 27 -0.18 1.62 3.13
N GLY A 28 0.27 1.05 2.01
CA GLY A 28 1.65 0.58 1.82
C GLY A 28 2.68 1.66 2.10
N GLY A 29 2.50 2.84 1.49
CA GLY A 29 3.37 4.00 1.71
C GLY A 29 3.36 4.50 3.17
N MET A 30 2.19 4.60 3.81
CA MET A 30 2.10 5.03 5.21
C MET A 30 2.79 4.05 6.18
N LEU A 31 2.65 2.75 5.93
CA LEU A 31 3.31 1.70 6.71
C LEU A 31 4.83 1.75 6.53
N PHE A 32 5.31 1.99 5.30
CA PHE A 32 6.73 2.17 5.04
C PHE A 32 7.32 3.38 5.77
N VAL A 33 6.65 4.55 5.70
CA VAL A 33 7.07 5.75 6.44
C VAL A 33 7.15 5.48 7.94
N ARG A 34 6.17 4.76 8.51
CA ARG A 34 6.20 4.40 9.93
C ARG A 34 7.34 3.43 10.26
N PHE A 35 7.64 2.50 9.36
CA PHE A 35 8.81 1.62 9.49
C PHE A 35 10.12 2.41 9.46
N GLU A 36 10.29 3.39 8.57
CA GLU A 36 11.51 4.20 8.53
C GLU A 36 11.76 4.94 9.86
N GLN A 37 10.69 5.41 10.50
CA GLN A 37 10.74 6.12 11.78
C GLN A 37 10.97 5.21 12.99
N LEU A 38 10.26 4.07 13.04
CA LEU A 38 10.19 3.23 14.24
C LEU A 38 10.95 1.90 14.11
N ARG A 39 11.46 1.59 12.92
CA ARG A 39 12.11 0.31 12.55
C ARG A 39 11.25 -0.92 12.88
N ALA A 40 9.93 -0.76 12.88
CA ALA A 40 8.97 -1.81 13.15
C ALA A 40 8.84 -2.74 11.93
N ARG A 41 9.53 -3.89 11.93
CA ARG A 41 9.55 -4.84 10.80
C ARG A 41 8.16 -5.31 10.35
N ASN A 42 7.21 -5.41 11.28
CA ASN A 42 5.82 -5.77 10.97
C ASN A 42 5.16 -4.74 10.03
N ASP A 43 5.54 -3.46 10.15
CA ASP A 43 5.01 -2.42 9.26
C ASP A 43 5.61 -2.52 7.86
N LEU A 44 6.91 -2.87 7.76
CA LEU A 44 7.53 -3.14 6.47
C LEU A 44 6.83 -4.31 5.75
N GLN A 45 6.62 -5.43 6.47
CA GLN A 45 5.97 -6.61 5.90
C GLN A 45 4.54 -6.31 5.44
N LYS A 46 3.76 -5.60 6.27
CA LYS A 46 2.41 -5.17 5.87
C LYS A 46 2.44 -4.18 4.72
N GLY A 47 3.42 -3.27 4.69
CA GLY A 47 3.58 -2.31 3.60
C GLY A 47 3.76 -3.02 2.26
N ILE A 48 4.64 -4.03 2.23
CA ILE A 48 4.89 -4.87 1.05
C ILE A 48 3.61 -5.57 0.61
N GLU A 49 2.94 -6.26 1.53
CA GLU A 49 1.68 -6.97 1.24
C GLU A 49 0.61 -6.04 0.65
N ARG A 50 0.48 -4.81 1.18
CA ARG A 50 -0.48 -3.83 0.67
C ARG A 50 -0.10 -3.36 -0.73
N SER A 51 1.17 -3.06 -1.01
CA SER A 51 1.64 -2.66 -2.34
C SER A 51 1.53 -3.78 -3.38
N GLU A 52 1.79 -5.04 -3.01
CA GLU A 52 1.61 -6.20 -3.89
C GLU A 52 0.13 -6.41 -4.25
N ASN A 53 -0.77 -6.30 -3.28
CA ASN A 53 -2.21 -6.37 -3.54
C ASN A 53 -2.71 -5.22 -4.44
N ALA A 54 -2.15 -4.01 -4.25
CA ALA A 54 -2.45 -2.88 -5.13
C ALA A 54 -2.02 -3.17 -6.56
N LEU A 55 -0.84 -3.77 -6.75
CA LEU A 55 -0.33 -4.14 -8.06
C LEU A 55 -1.19 -5.23 -8.73
N ALA A 56 -1.62 -6.23 -7.98
CA ALA A 56 -2.45 -7.33 -8.48
C ALA A 56 -3.84 -6.87 -8.96
N THR A 57 -4.30 -5.69 -8.53
CA THR A 57 -5.62 -5.14 -8.86
C THR A 57 -5.58 -3.94 -9.79
N ALA A 58 -4.38 -3.41 -10.10
CA ALA A 58 -4.21 -2.25 -10.97
C ALA A 58 -4.38 -2.62 -12.45
N PRO A 59 -5.19 -1.88 -13.23
CA PRO A 59 -5.21 -2.01 -14.69
C PRO A 59 -3.82 -1.71 -15.29
N PRO A 60 -3.41 -2.38 -16.39
CA PRO A 60 -2.09 -2.18 -17.02
C PRO A 60 -1.78 -0.73 -17.43
N ASP A 61 -2.80 0.08 -17.73
CA ASP A 61 -2.66 1.49 -18.13
C ASP A 61 -2.90 2.48 -16.97
N HIS A 62 -2.90 2.01 -15.72
CA HIS A 62 -3.23 2.86 -14.58
C HIS A 62 -2.05 3.75 -14.17
N SER A 63 -2.32 5.06 -14.02
CA SER A 63 -1.31 6.07 -13.65
C SER A 63 -0.63 5.81 -12.30
N ASP A 64 -1.24 4.98 -11.45
CA ASP A 64 -0.71 4.62 -10.13
C ASP A 64 0.34 3.50 -10.15
N LEU A 65 0.51 2.78 -11.26
CA LEU A 65 1.45 1.65 -11.35
C LEU A 65 2.88 2.08 -11.02
N ALA A 66 3.33 3.22 -11.55
CA ALA A 66 4.67 3.75 -11.29
C ALA A 66 4.87 4.04 -9.78
N ALA A 67 3.84 4.57 -9.11
CA ALA A 67 3.90 4.84 -7.68
C ALA A 67 3.94 3.54 -6.85
N ILE A 68 3.14 2.54 -7.22
CA ILE A 68 3.12 1.23 -6.56
C ILE A 68 4.49 0.56 -6.67
N TYR A 69 5.07 0.51 -7.88
CA TYR A 69 6.41 -0.05 -8.09
C TYR A 69 7.48 0.71 -7.30
N LYS A 70 7.41 2.04 -7.26
CA LYS A 70 8.39 2.83 -6.52
C LYS A 70 8.34 2.55 -5.01
N ASN A 71 7.13 2.45 -4.47
CA ASN A 71 6.93 2.12 -3.06
C ASN A 71 7.46 0.71 -2.75
N LEU A 72 7.13 -0.27 -3.59
CA LEU A 72 7.58 -1.65 -3.42
C LEU A 72 9.11 -1.78 -3.52
N GLU A 73 9.73 -1.12 -4.50
CA GLU A 73 11.19 -1.06 -4.67
C GLU A 73 11.87 -0.49 -3.42
N ASN A 74 11.37 0.62 -2.87
CA ASN A 74 11.94 1.23 -1.67
C ASN A 74 11.83 0.31 -0.46
N MET A 75 10.67 -0.33 -0.27
CA MET A 75 10.44 -1.29 0.81
C MET A 75 11.37 -2.50 0.71
N LEU A 76 11.50 -3.09 -0.47
CA LEU A 76 12.34 -4.28 -0.69
C LEU A 76 13.84 -3.99 -0.59
N ARG A 77 14.25 -2.72 -0.69
CA ARG A 77 15.66 -2.31 -0.55
C ARG A 77 16.09 -2.01 0.88
N THR A 78 15.16 -1.95 1.83
CA THR A 78 15.46 -1.57 3.22
C THR A 78 15.72 -2.78 4.09
#